data_AF-A0A9P3BPE4-F1
#
_entry.id   AF-A0A9P3BPE4-F1
#
_cell.length_a   1.000
_cell.length_b   1.000
_cell.length_c   1.000
_cell.angle_alpha   90.00
_cell.angle_beta   90.00
_cell.angle_gamma   90.00
#
_symmetry.space_group_name_H-M   'P 1'
#
loop_
_entity.id
_entity.type
_entity.pdbx_description
1 polymer ?
#
loop_
_entity_poly.entity_id
_entity_poly.type
_entity_poly.pdbx_seq_one_letter_code
_entity_poly.pdbx_strand_id
1 'polypeptide(L)'
;MHSSFYLPLVNITPFLDDPSSPAAQQVIDDVRRACQSTGFFQMKGHGVPLKLQKSILAAAAKFFALPMEAKLALDARQNVGFRGYDVMETQSYELEFGAPQGQEAHVVRDIKEGFFISSDLPLDHPRVREGRFLQGPNVWPSKELLAPQEFRVVLGEYLSEMQRLSRVVLSLVAATLPYGPASV
;
A
#
# COMPACT_ATOMS: atom_id res chain seq x y z
N MET A 1 12.82 -27.95 -18.73
CA MET A 1 12.56 -27.86 -17.27
C MET A 1 11.87 -26.53 -17.03
N HIS A 2 10.59 -26.53 -16.67
CA HIS A 2 9.95 -25.30 -16.20
C HIS A 2 10.54 -24.98 -14.82
N SER A 3 11.27 -23.87 -14.72
CA SER A 3 11.64 -23.32 -13.42
C SER A 3 10.35 -23.06 -12.66
N SER A 4 10.13 -23.77 -11.55
CA SER A 4 8.99 -23.50 -10.68
C SER A 4 9.19 -22.12 -10.09
N PHE A 5 8.36 -21.16 -10.47
CA PHE A 5 8.34 -19.84 -9.85
C PHE A 5 8.11 -20.01 -8.35
N TYR A 6 9.13 -19.75 -7.55
CA TYR A 6 9.11 -19.89 -6.09
C TYR A 6 9.08 -18.50 -5.47
N LEU A 7 8.02 -18.20 -4.72
CA LEU A 7 7.88 -16.97 -3.96
C LEU A 7 8.17 -17.25 -2.47
N PRO A 8 9.33 -16.82 -1.92
CA PRO A 8 9.72 -17.15 -0.55
C PRO A 8 8.72 -16.67 0.49
N LEU A 9 8.44 -17.48 1.50
CA LEU A 9 7.70 -17.08 2.70
C LEU A 9 8.67 -16.90 3.87
N VAL A 10 8.92 -15.66 4.26
CA VAL A 10 9.90 -15.29 5.28
C VAL A 10 9.22 -15.03 6.62
N ASN A 11 9.66 -15.70 7.68
CA ASN A 11 9.24 -15.36 9.04
C ASN A 11 10.13 -14.26 9.60
N ILE A 12 9.60 -13.04 9.76
CA ILE A 12 10.41 -11.90 10.23
C ILE A 12 10.45 -11.77 11.75
N THR A 13 9.79 -12.68 12.49
CA THR A 13 9.79 -12.65 13.97
C THR A 13 11.20 -12.58 14.57
N PRO A 14 12.19 -13.40 14.14
CA PRO A 14 13.54 -13.32 14.70
C PRO A 14 14.21 -11.96 14.51
N PHE A 15 13.95 -11.31 13.38
CA PHE A 15 14.46 -9.96 13.10
C PHE A 15 13.81 -8.89 13.97
N LEU A 16 12.53 -9.08 14.35
CA LEU A 16 11.83 -8.18 15.26
C LEU A 16 12.28 -8.36 16.71
N ASP A 17 12.57 -9.58 17.12
CA ASP A 17 12.95 -9.92 18.50
C ASP A 17 14.40 -9.47 18.80
N ASP A 18 15.35 -9.84 17.94
CA ASP A 18 16.75 -9.46 18.06
C ASP A 18 17.41 -9.40 16.66
N PRO A 19 17.54 -8.21 16.05
CA PRO A 19 18.17 -8.03 14.74
C PRO A 19 19.61 -8.52 14.63
N SER A 20 20.32 -8.68 15.76
CA SER A 20 21.72 -9.14 15.80
C SER A 20 21.84 -10.65 16.00
N SER A 21 20.74 -11.36 16.22
CA SER A 21 20.75 -12.80 16.42
C SER A 21 21.14 -13.57 15.15
N PRO A 22 21.73 -14.78 15.27
CA PRO A 22 21.96 -15.66 14.11
C PRO A 22 20.68 -15.99 13.35
N ALA A 23 19.53 -16.04 14.04
CA ALA A 23 18.24 -16.27 13.42
C ALA A 23 17.78 -15.06 12.59
N ALA A 24 18.03 -13.83 13.05
CA ALA A 24 17.79 -12.62 12.25
C ALA A 24 18.72 -12.55 11.04
N GLN A 25 19.97 -12.98 11.16
CA GLN A 25 20.87 -13.08 10.00
C GLN A 25 20.31 -13.99 8.90
N GLN A 26 19.71 -15.13 9.27
CA GLN A 26 19.04 -16.00 8.31
C GLN A 26 17.88 -15.29 7.60
N VAL A 27 17.07 -14.51 8.33
CA VAL A 27 15.99 -13.69 7.75
C VAL A 27 16.53 -12.67 6.76
N ILE A 28 17.61 -11.97 7.11
CA ILE A 28 18.29 -10.99 6.23
C ILE A 28 18.78 -11.68 4.95
N ASP A 29 19.37 -12.86 5.06
CA ASP A 29 19.88 -13.60 3.91
C ASP A 29 18.75 -14.13 3.00
N ASP A 30 17.64 -14.57 3.58
CA ASP A 30 16.43 -14.94 2.82
C ASP A 30 15.86 -13.76 2.04
N VAL A 31 15.75 -12.59 2.68
CA VAL A 31 15.27 -11.36 2.02
C VAL A 31 16.25 -10.89 0.95
N ARG A 32 17.57 -10.94 1.21
CA ARG A 32 18.59 -10.61 0.21
C ARG A 32 18.42 -11.49 -1.04
N ARG A 33 18.27 -12.81 -0.85
CA ARG A 33 18.03 -13.75 -1.97
C ARG A 33 16.74 -13.43 -2.71
N ALA A 34 15.65 -13.12 -2.01
CA ALA A 34 14.38 -12.74 -2.65
C ALA A 34 14.52 -11.47 -3.50
N CYS A 35 15.15 -10.42 -2.94
CA CYS A 35 15.39 -9.16 -3.65
C CYS A 35 16.30 -9.34 -4.89
N GLN A 36 17.26 -10.26 -4.85
CA GLN A 36 18.19 -10.54 -5.97
C GLN A 36 17.64 -11.52 -7.02
N SER A 37 16.52 -12.20 -6.73
CA SER A 37 15.95 -13.21 -7.62
C SER A 37 14.61 -12.75 -8.20
N THR A 38 13.52 -13.03 -7.50
CA THR A 38 12.16 -12.70 -7.97
C THR A 38 11.81 -11.23 -7.76
N GLY A 39 12.51 -10.54 -6.86
CA GLY A 39 12.14 -9.20 -6.41
C GLY A 39 10.97 -9.17 -5.44
N PHE A 40 10.43 -10.34 -5.05
CA PHE A 40 9.26 -10.47 -4.19
C PHE A 40 9.44 -11.54 -3.12
N PHE A 41 8.81 -11.34 -1.97
CA PHE A 41 8.65 -12.34 -0.91
C PHE A 41 7.35 -12.10 -0.14
N GLN A 42 6.79 -13.16 0.42
CA GLN A 42 5.73 -13.11 1.41
C GLN A 42 6.35 -13.04 2.81
N MET A 43 5.65 -12.38 3.75
CA MET A 43 6.10 -12.29 5.14
C MET A 43 5.07 -12.82 6.12
N LYS A 44 5.54 -13.49 7.17
CA LYS A 44 4.76 -13.86 8.35
C LYS A 44 5.47 -13.37 9.62
N GLY A 45 4.73 -13.29 10.72
CA GLY A 45 5.29 -12.80 11.99
C GLY A 45 5.47 -11.27 12.05
N HIS A 46 4.83 -10.51 11.15
CA HIS A 46 4.96 -9.05 11.06
C HIS A 46 4.17 -8.26 12.13
N GLY A 47 3.34 -8.95 12.92
CA GLY A 47 2.63 -8.36 14.06
C GLY A 47 1.36 -7.56 13.70
N VAL A 48 0.92 -7.53 12.44
CA VAL A 48 -0.34 -6.85 12.07
C VAL A 48 -1.52 -7.72 12.51
N PRO A 49 -2.42 -7.24 13.38
CA PRO A 49 -3.48 -8.07 13.93
C PRO A 49 -4.41 -8.63 12.85
N LEU A 50 -4.68 -9.95 12.89
CA LEU A 50 -5.58 -10.60 11.92
C LEU A 50 -6.99 -9.99 11.95
N LYS A 51 -7.46 -9.54 13.13
CA LYS A 51 -8.73 -8.83 13.26
C LYS A 51 -8.75 -7.55 12.42
N LEU A 52 -7.68 -6.76 12.48
CA LEU A 52 -7.58 -5.51 11.72
C LEU A 52 -7.49 -5.77 10.21
N GLN A 53 -6.78 -6.82 9.78
CA GLN A 53 -6.75 -7.27 8.38
C GLN A 53 -8.15 -7.64 7.86
N LYS A 54 -8.96 -8.34 8.67
CA LYS A 54 -10.35 -8.66 8.32
C LYS A 54 -11.23 -7.41 8.32
N SER A 55 -11.04 -6.51 9.28
CA SER A 55 -11.80 -5.26 9.39
C SER A 55 -11.57 -4.35 8.18
N ILE A 56 -10.34 -4.20 7.69
CA ILE A 56 -10.07 -3.34 6.52
C ILE A 56 -10.72 -3.89 5.24
N LEU A 57 -10.73 -5.21 5.04
CA LEU A 57 -11.41 -5.83 3.90
C LEU A 57 -12.93 -5.67 3.99
N ALA A 58 -13.50 -5.82 5.19
CA ALA A 58 -14.93 -5.58 5.41
C ALA A 58 -15.31 -4.11 5.21
N ALA A 59 -14.47 -3.18 5.66
CA ALA A 59 -14.64 -1.74 5.46
C ALA A 59 -14.62 -1.38 3.97
N ALA A 60 -13.66 -1.92 3.21
CA ALA A 60 -13.58 -1.76 1.77
C ALA A 60 -14.84 -2.30 1.06
N ALA A 61 -15.29 -3.52 1.40
CA ALA A 61 -16.49 -4.11 0.82
C ALA A 61 -17.74 -3.24 1.05
N LYS A 62 -17.90 -2.66 2.25
CA LYS A 62 -19.00 -1.74 2.56
C LYS A 62 -18.95 -0.47 1.72
N PHE A 63 -17.78 0.14 1.59
CA PHE A 63 -17.61 1.35 0.80
C PHE A 63 -17.89 1.11 -0.69
N PHE A 64 -17.34 0.05 -1.27
CA PHE A 64 -17.52 -0.22 -2.71
C PHE A 64 -18.94 -0.68 -3.08
N ALA A 65 -19.71 -1.16 -2.10
CA ALA A 65 -21.15 -1.44 -2.24
C ALA A 65 -22.04 -0.19 -2.21
N LEU A 66 -21.51 0.99 -1.89
CA LEU A 66 -22.27 2.25 -1.93
C LEU A 66 -22.71 2.58 -3.37
N PRO A 67 -23.83 3.32 -3.54
CA PRO A 67 -24.24 3.82 -4.85
C PRO A 67 -23.12 4.60 -5.53
N MET A 68 -23.01 4.47 -6.86
CA MET A 68 -21.94 5.13 -7.62
C MET A 68 -21.93 6.65 -7.41
N GLU A 69 -23.09 7.30 -7.33
CA GLU A 69 -23.20 8.74 -7.05
C GLU A 69 -22.51 9.14 -5.74
N ALA A 70 -22.70 8.35 -4.68
CA ALA A 70 -22.07 8.58 -3.39
C ALA A 70 -20.53 8.41 -3.45
N LYS A 71 -20.04 7.47 -4.26
CA LYS A 71 -18.59 7.28 -4.48
C LYS A 71 -18.00 8.41 -5.33
N LEU A 72 -18.68 8.82 -6.41
CA LEU A 72 -18.24 9.90 -7.31
C LEU A 72 -18.19 11.27 -6.62
N ALA A 73 -19.06 11.51 -5.63
CA ALA A 73 -18.99 12.71 -4.79
C ALA A 73 -17.67 12.83 -3.99
N LEU A 74 -16.88 11.75 -3.94
CA LEU A 74 -15.59 11.68 -3.24
C LEU A 74 -14.41 11.55 -4.21
N ASP A 75 -14.58 11.83 -5.51
CA ASP A 75 -13.52 11.68 -6.53
C ASP A 75 -12.20 12.36 -6.11
N ALA A 76 -11.15 11.55 -5.99
CA ALA A 76 -9.85 11.99 -5.53
C ALA A 76 -9.24 13.12 -6.37
N ARG A 77 -9.57 13.19 -7.67
CA ARG A 77 -9.06 14.22 -8.59
C ARG A 77 -9.60 15.62 -8.27
N GLN A 78 -10.71 15.71 -7.56
CA GLN A 78 -11.34 16.97 -7.16
C GLN A 78 -10.81 17.48 -5.81
N ASN A 79 -10.00 16.68 -5.12
CA ASN A 79 -9.60 16.94 -3.74
C ASN A 79 -8.11 17.30 -3.62
N VAL A 80 -7.81 18.24 -2.71
CA VAL A 80 -6.43 18.60 -2.37
C VAL A 80 -5.69 17.37 -1.84
N GLY A 81 -4.52 17.09 -2.42
CA GLY A 81 -3.71 15.95 -2.03
C GLY A 81 -4.12 14.62 -2.67
N PHE A 82 -5.11 14.59 -3.58
CA PHE A 82 -5.55 13.38 -4.28
C PHE A 82 -6.06 12.30 -3.31
N ARG A 83 -7.12 12.61 -2.55
CA ARG A 83 -7.70 11.78 -1.49
C ARG A 83 -9.17 11.49 -1.75
N GLY A 84 -9.62 10.30 -1.35
CA GLY A 84 -10.98 9.82 -1.62
C GLY A 84 -11.02 8.74 -2.68
N TYR A 85 -12.12 8.67 -3.42
CA TYR A 85 -12.43 7.61 -4.37
C TYR A 85 -11.56 7.66 -5.63
N ASP A 86 -10.94 6.53 -5.98
CA ASP A 86 -10.30 6.29 -7.27
C ASP A 86 -11.32 5.66 -8.22
N VAL A 87 -11.78 6.48 -9.17
CA VAL A 87 -12.80 6.07 -10.15
C VAL A 87 -12.26 4.94 -11.02
N MET A 88 -13.16 4.05 -11.46
CA MET A 88 -12.81 2.94 -12.33
C MET A 88 -12.13 3.42 -13.63
N GLU A 89 -11.17 2.64 -14.13
CA GLU A 89 -10.45 2.89 -15.39
C GLU A 89 -9.63 4.20 -15.46
N THR A 90 -9.24 4.77 -14.31
CA THR A 90 -8.40 5.98 -14.28
C THR A 90 -6.91 5.73 -14.45
N GLN A 91 -6.46 4.48 -14.27
CA GLN A 91 -5.04 4.09 -14.34
C GLN A 91 -4.77 3.17 -15.53
N SER A 92 -3.57 3.28 -16.11
CA SER A 92 -3.11 2.49 -17.25
C SER A 92 -1.60 2.36 -17.24
N TYR A 93 -1.09 1.16 -17.49
CA TYR A 93 0.35 0.88 -17.53
C TYR A 93 0.79 0.20 -18.84
N GLU A 94 -0.15 -0.11 -19.73
CA GLU A 94 0.09 -0.93 -20.91
C GLU A 94 -0.54 -0.32 -22.17
N LEU A 95 0.16 -0.50 -23.28
CA LEU A 95 -0.39 -0.32 -24.62
C LEU A 95 -0.83 -1.69 -25.13
N GLU A 96 -1.87 -1.71 -25.97
CA GLU A 96 -2.39 -2.93 -26.57
C GLU A 96 -1.27 -3.77 -27.21
N PHE A 97 -1.16 -5.03 -26.76
CA PHE A 97 -0.14 -5.93 -27.24
C PHE A 97 -0.42 -6.33 -28.69
N GLY A 98 0.51 -6.03 -29.60
CA GLY A 98 0.40 -6.40 -31.02
C GLY A 98 -0.28 -5.34 -31.92
N ALA A 99 -0.37 -4.09 -31.48
CA ALA A 99 -0.85 -2.99 -32.31
C ALA A 99 -0.11 -2.94 -33.68
N PRO A 100 -0.83 -2.89 -34.82
CA PRO A 100 -0.21 -2.84 -36.14
C PRO A 100 0.73 -1.64 -36.27
N GLN A 101 1.90 -1.85 -36.86
CA GLN A 101 2.89 -0.79 -37.06
C GLN A 101 2.29 0.33 -37.93
N GLY A 102 2.19 1.55 -37.36
CA GLY A 102 1.57 2.71 -38.02
C GLY A 102 0.16 3.06 -37.56
N GLN A 103 -0.41 2.34 -36.58
CA GLN A 103 -1.63 2.74 -35.87
C GLN A 103 -1.32 3.13 -34.42
N GLU A 104 -2.07 4.09 -33.86
CA GLU A 104 -1.98 4.41 -32.43
C GLU A 104 -2.40 3.19 -31.61
N ALA A 105 -1.52 2.70 -30.74
CA ALA A 105 -1.83 1.60 -29.86
C ALA A 105 -2.86 2.04 -28.80
N HIS A 106 -3.92 1.27 -28.62
CA HIS A 106 -4.93 1.57 -27.62
C HIS A 106 -4.35 1.43 -26.21
N VAL A 107 -4.64 2.39 -25.33
CA VAL A 107 -4.21 2.33 -23.92
C VAL A 107 -5.11 1.35 -23.15
N VAL A 108 -4.53 0.29 -22.61
CA VAL A 108 -5.27 -0.67 -21.77
C VAL A 108 -5.39 -0.09 -20.36
N ARG A 109 -6.64 0.07 -19.90
CA ARG A 109 -6.95 0.66 -18.59
C ARG A 109 -7.16 -0.44 -17.55
N ASP A 110 -6.74 -0.16 -16.33
CA ASP A 110 -6.95 -1.05 -15.19
C ASP A 110 -8.44 -1.07 -14.81
N ILE A 111 -9.03 -2.26 -14.86
CA ILE A 111 -10.42 -2.48 -14.41
C ILE A 111 -10.42 -2.65 -12.89
N LYS A 112 -10.24 -1.54 -12.18
CA LYS A 112 -10.29 -1.47 -10.72
C LYS A 112 -10.86 -0.14 -10.28
N GLU A 113 -11.48 -0.13 -9.11
CA GLU A 113 -11.75 1.09 -8.34
C GLU A 113 -10.94 1.05 -7.03
N GLY A 114 -10.79 2.20 -6.37
CA GLY A 114 -9.92 2.32 -5.20
C GLY A 114 -10.34 3.43 -4.24
N PHE A 115 -9.62 3.55 -3.13
CA PHE A 115 -9.82 4.65 -2.18
C PHE A 115 -8.47 5.07 -1.57
N PHE A 116 -8.08 6.32 -1.80
CA PHE A 116 -6.80 6.87 -1.38
C PHE A 116 -6.88 7.58 -0.04
N ILE A 117 -6.02 7.16 0.89
CA ILE A 117 -5.79 7.82 2.19
C ILE A 117 -4.30 8.01 2.43
N SER A 118 -3.96 8.96 3.30
CA SER A 118 -2.59 9.15 3.81
C SER A 118 -2.63 9.87 5.17
N SER A 119 -1.50 10.47 5.58
CA SER A 119 -1.46 11.41 6.70
C SER A 119 -2.49 12.51 6.50
N ASP A 120 -3.36 12.70 7.50
CA ASP A 120 -4.47 13.66 7.46
C ASP A 120 -3.92 15.06 7.78
N LEU A 121 -3.66 15.86 6.74
CA LEU A 121 -3.09 17.21 6.89
C LEU A 121 -4.15 18.27 6.62
N PRO A 122 -4.47 19.16 7.57
CA PRO A 122 -5.47 20.18 7.36
C PRO A 122 -5.01 21.20 6.30
N LEU A 123 -5.98 21.91 5.70
CA LEU A 123 -5.72 22.82 4.57
C LEU A 123 -4.78 23.99 4.92
N ASP A 124 -4.72 24.37 6.20
CA ASP A 124 -3.85 25.42 6.71
C ASP A 124 -2.42 24.94 7.03
N HIS A 125 -2.16 23.64 6.96
CA HIS A 125 -0.85 23.06 7.21
C HIS A 125 0.20 23.62 6.21
N PRO A 126 1.43 23.99 6.65
CA PRO A 126 2.42 24.62 5.77
C PRO A 126 2.70 23.85 4.49
N ARG A 127 2.83 22.52 4.57
CA ARG A 127 3.05 21.66 3.40
C ARG A 127 1.89 21.69 2.39
N VAL A 128 0.66 21.86 2.87
CA VAL A 128 -0.53 21.94 2.00
C VAL A 128 -0.61 23.32 1.36
N ARG A 129 -0.37 24.38 2.15
CA ARG A 129 -0.31 25.77 1.64
C ARG A 129 0.79 25.99 0.61
N GLU A 130 1.92 25.31 0.77
CA GLU A 130 3.04 25.30 -0.19
C GLU A 130 2.75 24.47 -1.46
N GLY A 131 1.58 23.81 -1.56
CA GLY A 131 1.23 22.99 -2.72
C GLY A 131 2.09 21.75 -2.88
N ARG A 132 2.67 21.22 -1.78
CA ARG A 132 3.54 20.04 -1.87
C ARG A 132 2.76 18.83 -2.37
N PHE A 133 3.42 18.06 -3.23
CA PHE A 133 2.84 16.91 -3.91
C PHE A 133 2.15 15.93 -2.95
N LEU A 134 0.90 15.57 -3.28
CA LEU A 134 0.06 14.63 -2.53
C LEU A 134 -0.10 14.96 -1.04
N GLN A 135 -0.04 16.23 -0.63
CA GLN A 135 -0.35 16.65 0.75
C GLN A 135 -1.76 17.27 0.79
N GLY A 136 -2.57 16.83 1.76
CA GLY A 136 -3.93 17.34 1.94
C GLY A 136 -4.73 16.49 2.94
N PRO A 137 -5.95 16.94 3.30
CA PRO A 137 -6.81 16.21 4.21
C PRO A 137 -7.38 14.96 3.53
N ASN A 138 -7.63 13.92 4.32
CA ASN A 138 -8.39 12.78 3.81
C ASN A 138 -9.86 13.17 3.63
N VAL A 139 -10.47 12.68 2.55
CA VAL A 139 -11.88 12.92 2.23
C VAL A 139 -12.66 11.64 2.51
N TRP A 140 -13.69 11.73 3.36
CA TRP A 140 -14.41 10.58 3.90
C TRP A 140 -15.88 10.61 3.46
N PRO A 141 -16.54 9.43 3.31
CA PRO A 141 -17.99 9.40 3.16
C PRO A 141 -18.67 10.04 4.37
N SER A 142 -19.89 10.56 4.16
CA SER A 142 -20.67 11.12 5.25
C SER A 142 -21.05 10.03 6.26
N LYS A 143 -21.29 10.43 7.52
CA LYS A 143 -21.65 9.49 8.60
C LYS A 143 -22.99 8.77 8.35
N GLU A 144 -23.85 9.34 7.51
CA GLU A 144 -25.11 8.76 7.07
C GLU A 144 -24.91 7.62 6.06
N LEU A 145 -23.89 7.74 5.21
CA LEU A 145 -23.53 6.70 4.23
C LEU A 145 -22.73 5.58 4.87
N LEU A 146 -21.76 5.94 5.72
CA LEU A 146 -20.88 4.97 6.35
C LEU A 146 -20.39 5.51 7.70
N ALA A 147 -20.66 4.76 8.78
CA ALA A 147 -20.29 5.21 10.11
C ALA A 147 -18.74 5.32 10.22
N PRO A 148 -18.20 6.37 10.89
CA PRO A 148 -16.75 6.52 11.03
C PRO A 148 -16.03 5.31 11.61
N GLN A 149 -16.68 4.58 12.52
CA GLN A 149 -16.15 3.37 13.15
C GLN A 149 -16.07 2.17 12.20
N GLU A 150 -16.84 2.18 11.11
CA GLU A 150 -16.85 1.09 10.13
C GLU A 150 -15.86 1.31 9.00
N PHE A 151 -15.38 2.55 8.83
CA PHE A 151 -14.51 2.91 7.70
C PHE A 151 -13.35 3.79 8.12
N ARG A 152 -13.58 5.08 8.41
CA ARG A 152 -12.52 6.05 8.72
C ARG A 152 -11.54 5.55 9.78
N VAL A 153 -12.04 5.05 10.91
CA VAL A 153 -11.20 4.60 12.02
C VAL A 153 -10.42 3.34 11.65
N VAL A 154 -11.09 2.36 11.03
CA VAL A 154 -10.45 1.12 10.55
C VAL A 154 -9.33 1.40 9.55
N LEU A 155 -9.58 2.30 8.60
CA LEU A 155 -8.61 2.72 7.59
C LEU A 155 -7.41 3.44 8.22
N GLY A 156 -7.66 4.31 9.20
CA GLY A 156 -6.60 4.99 9.96
C GLY A 156 -5.74 4.04 10.78
N GLU A 157 -6.35 3.09 11.50
CA GLU A 157 -5.65 2.06 12.26
C GLU A 157 -4.80 1.17 11.34
N TYR A 158 -5.36 0.71 10.23
CA TYR A 158 -4.63 -0.11 9.27
C TYR A 158 -3.48 0.67 8.62
N LEU A 159 -3.68 1.94 8.25
CA LEU A 159 -2.62 2.79 7.72
C LEU A 159 -1.47 2.94 8.73
N SER A 160 -1.79 3.16 10.01
CA SER A 160 -0.78 3.28 11.07
C SER A 160 0.05 1.99 11.20
N GLU A 161 -0.59 0.82 11.21
CA GLU A 161 0.11 -0.46 11.25
C GLU A 161 0.94 -0.73 10.00
N MET A 162 0.46 -0.37 8.81
CA MET A 162 1.23 -0.49 7.57
C MET A 162 2.45 0.46 7.56
N GLN A 163 2.33 1.66 8.12
CA GLN A 163 3.46 2.58 8.27
C GLN A 163 4.47 2.07 9.29
N ARG A 164 4.03 1.43 10.38
CA ARG A 164 4.94 0.77 11.32
C ARG A 164 5.69 -0.36 10.63
N LEU A 165 4.96 -1.23 9.93
CA LEU A 165 5.54 -2.36 9.20
C LEU A 165 6.47 -1.91 8.07
N SER A 166 6.14 -0.84 7.33
CA SER A 166 7.01 -0.36 6.25
C SER A 166 8.38 0.08 6.76
N ARG A 167 8.46 0.69 7.95
CA ARG A 167 9.74 1.03 8.58
C ARG A 167 10.55 -0.23 8.92
N VAL A 168 9.90 -1.27 9.44
CA VAL A 168 10.55 -2.57 9.69
C VAL A 168 11.10 -3.15 8.39
N VAL A 169 10.29 -3.17 7.33
CA VAL A 169 10.69 -3.69 6.03
C VAL A 169 11.87 -2.89 5.46
N LEU A 170 11.85 -1.57 5.58
CA LEU A 170 12.97 -0.71 5.17
C LEU A 170 14.24 -1.02 5.96
N SER A 171 14.15 -1.20 7.28
CA SER A 171 15.30 -1.60 8.11
C SER A 171 15.84 -2.98 7.73
N LEU A 172 14.94 -3.93 7.46
CA LEU A 172 15.30 -5.28 7.03
C LEU A 172 16.00 -5.27 5.66
N VAL A 173 15.46 -4.53 4.69
CA VAL A 173 16.08 -4.35 3.37
C VAL A 173 17.42 -3.64 3.50
N ALA A 174 17.53 -2.59 4.32
CA ALA A 174 18.80 -1.90 4.57
C ALA A 174 19.87 -2.84 5.14
N ALA A 175 19.49 -3.75 6.05
CA ALA A 175 20.40 -4.77 6.58
C ALA A 175 20.89 -5.78 5.52
N THR A 176 20.18 -5.92 4.39
CA THR A 176 20.68 -6.74 3.27
C THR A 176 21.82 -6.08 2.50
N LEU A 177 21.95 -4.75 2.57
CA LEU A 177 22.91 -3.97 1.80
C LEU A 177 24.29 -3.95 2.48
N PRO A 178 25.39 -3.82 1.72
CA PRO A 178 26.76 -3.79 2.26
C PRO A 178 27.05 -2.57 3.15
N TYR A 179 26.13 -1.60 3.21
CA TYR A 179 26.20 -0.40 4.05
C TYR A 179 25.08 -0.36 5.10
N GLY A 180 24.37 -1.47 5.32
CA GLY A 180 23.47 -1.64 6.46
C GLY A 180 24.22 -1.40 7.78
N PRO A 181 23.50 -1.12 8.89
CA PRO A 181 24.09 -0.54 10.09
C PRO A 181 25.42 -1.22 10.43
N ALA A 182 26.50 -0.45 10.33
CA ALA A 182 27.81 -0.89 10.77
C ALA A 182 27.64 -1.41 12.18
N SER A 183 28.13 -2.62 12.43
CA SER A 183 28.28 -3.18 13.76
C SER A 183 28.72 -2.07 14.71
N VAL A 184 27.83 -1.67 15.63
CA VAL A 184 28.18 -0.84 16.78
C VAL A 184 28.60 -1.79 17.89
#